data_AF-A0A094JQR8-F1
#
_entry.id   AF-A0A094JQR8-F1
#
_cell.length_a   1.000
_cell.length_b   1.000
_cell.length_c   1.000
_cell.angle_alpha   90.00
_cell.angle_beta   90.00
_cell.angle_gamma   90.00
#
_symmetry.space_group_name_H-M   'P 1'
#
loop_
_entity.id
_entity.type
_entity.pdbx_description
1 polymer ?
#
loop_
_entity_poly.entity_id
_entity_poly.type
_entity_poly.pdbx_seq_one_letter_code
_entity_poly.pdbx_strand_id
1 'polypeptide(L)'
;MFRANELQADKSIVGRVEEVAKKKGVPMAQVAIAWVLSKGGMMPIMGLGTNEQIDQAIGALSVTLTEEEVAYLEEPYVARAVIGY
;
A
#
# COMPACT_ATOMS: atom_id res chain seq x y z
N MET A 1 20.81 -1.82 -6.35
CA MET A 1 20.78 -0.92 -7.53
C MET A 1 19.38 -1.03 -8.11
N PHE A 2 18.52 -0.02 -7.94
CA PHE A 2 17.15 -0.02 -8.47
C PHE A 2 17.14 0.46 -9.92
N ARG A 3 16.36 -0.19 -10.79
CA ARG A 3 16.27 0.17 -12.22
C ARG A 3 15.33 1.37 -12.41
N ALA A 4 15.55 2.15 -13.47
CA ALA A 4 14.74 3.35 -13.76
C ALA A 4 13.23 3.05 -13.86
N ASN A 5 12.84 1.92 -14.46
CA ASN A 5 11.44 1.52 -14.56
C ASN A 5 10.82 1.16 -13.20
N GLU A 6 11.58 0.53 -12.29
CA GLU A 6 11.11 0.21 -10.93
C GLU A 6 10.82 1.48 -10.14
N LEU A 7 11.69 2.50 -10.28
CA LEU A 7 11.51 3.80 -9.62
C LEU A 7 10.29 4.56 -10.15
N GLN A 8 9.93 4.41 -11.43
CA GLN A 8 8.73 5.03 -11.99
C GLN A 8 7.47 4.32 -11.50
N ALA A 9 7.46 2.99 -11.52
CA ALA A 9 6.37 2.18 -10.98
C ALA A 9 6.11 2.51 -9.50
N ASP A 10 7.17 2.57 -8.68
CA ASP A 10 7.07 2.91 -7.25
C ASP A 10 6.45 4.30 -7.05
N LYS A 11 6.88 5.30 -7.82
CA LYS A 11 6.30 6.65 -7.77
C LYS A 11 4.82 6.66 -8.17
N SER A 12 4.46 5.93 -9.21
CA SER A 12 3.06 5.80 -9.65
C SER A 12 2.20 5.13 -8.58
N ILE A 13 2.69 4.04 -7.96
CA ILE A 13 1.98 3.35 -6.87
C ILE A 13 1.75 4.31 -5.70
N VAL A 14 2.79 5.02 -5.25
CA VAL A 14 2.68 5.98 -4.15
C VAL A 14 1.67 7.09 -4.47
N GLY A 15 1.68 7.61 -5.70
CA GLY A 15 0.71 8.61 -6.14
C GLY A 15 -0.73 8.07 -6.12
N ARG A 16 -0.96 6.85 -6.58
CA ARG A 16 -2.29 6.21 -6.54
C ARG A 16 -2.78 5.98 -5.10
N VAL A 17 -1.89 5.57 -4.19
CA VAL A 17 -2.20 5.47 -2.76
C VAL A 17 -2.63 6.83 -2.20
N GLU A 18 -1.92 7.90 -2.56
CA GLU A 18 -2.25 9.26 -2.13
C GLU A 18 -3.64 9.70 -2.64
N GLU A 19 -3.95 9.43 -3.92
CA GLU A 19 -5.24 9.74 -4.51
C GLU A 19 -6.40 9.01 -3.81
N VAL A 20 -6.25 7.71 -3.56
CA VAL A 20 -7.27 6.90 -2.86
C VAL A 20 -7.44 7.38 -1.42
N ALA A 21 -6.32 7.67 -0.73
CA ALA A 21 -6.32 8.21 0.63
C ALA A 21 -7.10 9.53 0.72
N LYS A 22 -6.84 10.47 -0.21
CA LYS A 22 -7.56 11.74 -0.31
C LYS A 22 -9.05 11.53 -0.59
N LYS A 23 -9.42 10.64 -1.51
CA LYS A 23 -10.83 10.34 -1.84
C LYS A 23 -11.60 9.78 -0.64
N LYS A 24 -10.95 8.96 0.20
CA LYS A 24 -11.56 8.37 1.39
C LYS A 24 -11.41 9.23 2.66
N GLY A 25 -10.60 10.28 2.62
CA GLY A 25 -10.34 11.14 3.79
C GLY A 25 -9.54 10.43 4.90
N VAL A 26 -8.69 9.46 4.53
CA VAL A 26 -7.88 8.68 5.48
C VAL A 26 -6.38 8.86 5.21
N PRO A 27 -5.50 8.60 6.19
CA PRO A 27 -4.06 8.64 5.97
C PRO A 27 -3.59 7.55 4.98
N MET A 28 -2.53 7.85 4.21
CA MET A 28 -1.97 6.93 3.21
C MET A 28 -1.56 5.57 3.79
N ALA A 29 -1.03 5.56 5.01
CA ALA A 29 -0.67 4.33 5.71
C ALA A 29 -1.86 3.38 5.86
N GLN A 30 -3.06 3.91 6.13
CA GLN A 30 -4.26 3.10 6.28
C GLN A 30 -4.66 2.43 4.97
N VAL A 31 -4.55 3.14 3.85
CA VAL A 31 -4.82 2.58 2.51
C VAL A 31 -3.83 1.47 2.18
N ALA A 32 -2.53 1.69 2.44
CA ALA A 32 -1.51 0.70 2.17
C ALA A 32 -1.71 -0.58 3.00
N ILE A 33 -2.01 -0.44 4.30
CA ILE A 33 -2.26 -1.58 5.18
C ILE A 33 -3.56 -2.31 4.79
N ALA A 34 -4.63 -1.56 4.52
CA ALA A 34 -5.91 -2.13 4.08
C ALA A 34 -5.77 -2.89 2.76
N TRP A 35 -4.92 -2.42 1.83
CA TRP A 35 -4.63 -3.16 0.60
C TRP A 35 -4.00 -4.52 0.88
N VAL A 36 -3.03 -4.63 1.80
CA VAL A 36 -2.45 -5.94 2.17
C VAL A 36 -3.51 -6.86 2.78
N LEU A 37 -4.32 -6.33 3.70
CA LEU A 37 -5.37 -7.09 4.37
C LEU A 37 -6.46 -7.57 3.40
N SER A 38 -6.71 -6.81 2.32
CA SER A 38 -7.71 -7.17 1.29
C SER A 38 -7.38 -8.46 0.53
N LYS A 39 -6.11 -8.91 0.52
CA LYS A 39 -5.67 -10.08 -0.24
C LYS A 39 -6.14 -11.43 0.32
N GLY A 40 -6.76 -11.44 1.49
CA GLY A 40 -7.32 -12.63 2.11
C GLY A 40 -6.24 -13.58 2.63
N GLY A 41 -6.26 -13.89 3.92
CA GLY A 41 -5.28 -14.80 4.53
C GLY A 41 -3.84 -14.24 4.61
N MET A 42 -3.61 -12.99 4.21
CA MET A 42 -2.34 -12.29 4.40
C MET A 42 -2.39 -11.41 5.65
N MET A 43 -1.37 -11.52 6.51
CA MET A 43 -1.22 -10.68 7.71
C MET A 43 0.15 -10.00 7.67
N PRO A 44 0.22 -8.66 7.54
CA PRO A 44 1.49 -7.96 7.52
C PRO A 44 2.15 -7.97 8.89
N ILE A 45 3.47 -8.17 8.92
CA ILE A 45 4.30 -7.89 10.10
C ILE A 45 4.71 -6.42 10.02
N MET A 46 4.27 -5.61 10.98
CA MET A 46 4.48 -4.17 10.98
C MET A 46 5.45 -3.76 12.10
N GLY A 47 6.53 -3.06 11.75
CA GLY A 47 7.39 -2.40 12.73
C GLY A 47 6.82 -1.03 13.07
N LEU A 48 6.22 -0.90 14.26
CA LEU A 48 5.60 0.33 14.73
C LEU A 48 6.41 0.88 15.91
N GLY A 49 6.99 2.08 15.74
CA GLY A 49 7.86 2.72 16.73
C GLY A 49 7.21 3.85 17.52
N THR A 50 6.00 4.28 17.12
CA THR A 50 5.25 5.35 17.79
C THR A 50 3.78 4.97 17.99
N ASN A 51 3.12 5.61 18.96
CA ASN A 51 1.67 5.43 19.18
C ASN A 51 0.86 5.83 17.95
N GLU A 52 1.24 6.91 17.27
CA GLU A 52 0.55 7.33 16.05
C GLU A 52 0.58 6.23 14.97
N GLN A 53 1.70 5.53 14.81
CA GLN A 53 1.79 4.41 13.87
C GLN A 53 0.88 3.23 14.27
N ILE A 54 0.73 2.98 15.57
CA ILE A 54 -0.24 2.00 16.10
C ILE A 54 -1.67 2.44 15.77
N ASP A 55 -2.01 3.70 15.99
CA ASP A 55 -3.33 4.25 15.70
C ASP A 55 -3.65 4.14 14.19
N GLN A 56 -2.66 4.37 13.31
CA GLN A 56 -2.82 4.17 11.87
C GLN A 56 -3.06 2.69 11.52
N ALA A 57 -2.31 1.77 12.12
CA ALA A 57 -2.50 0.34 11.86
C ALA A 57 -3.89 -0.16 12.30
N ILE A 58 -4.39 0.33 13.43
CA ILE A 58 -5.76 0.04 13.89
C ILE A 58 -6.79 0.69 12.97
N GLY A 59 -6.59 1.97 12.59
CA GLY A 59 -7.49 2.70 11.71
C GLY A 59 -7.66 2.05 10.34
N ALA A 60 -6.62 1.39 9.83
CA ALA A 60 -6.65 0.65 8.57
C ALA A 60 -7.72 -0.46 8.54
N LEU A 61 -8.08 -1.04 9.69
CA LEU A 61 -9.10 -2.09 9.78
C LEU A 61 -10.50 -1.58 9.41
N SER A 62 -10.72 -0.27 9.51
CA SER A 62 -11.98 0.39 9.12
C SER A 62 -12.00 0.81 7.66
N VAL A 63 -10.89 0.67 6.93
CA VAL A 63 -10.78 1.04 5.52
C VAL A 63 -11.12 -0.17 4.66
N THR A 64 -12.24 -0.09 3.95
CA THR A 64 -12.60 -1.07 2.91
C THR A 64 -12.24 -0.52 1.54
N LEU A 65 -11.47 -1.30 0.78
CA LEU A 65 -11.17 -1.04 -0.62
C LEU A 65 -12.13 -1.83 -1.51
N THR A 66 -12.64 -1.17 -2.54
CA THR A 66 -13.40 -1.81 -3.61
C THR A 66 -12.48 -2.62 -4.53
N GLU A 67 -13.02 -3.56 -5.29
CA GLU A 67 -12.24 -4.35 -6.25
C GLU A 67 -11.57 -3.45 -7.29
N GLU A 68 -12.25 -2.39 -7.73
CA GLU A 68 -11.72 -1.39 -8.66
C GLU A 68 -10.55 -0.62 -8.05
N GLU A 69 -10.65 -0.23 -6.78
CA GLU A 69 -9.56 0.45 -6.07
C GLU A 69 -8.35 -0.47 -5.88
N VAL A 70 -8.57 -1.75 -5.57
CA VAL A 70 -7.49 -2.73 -5.46
C VAL A 70 -6.80 -2.91 -6.80
N ALA A 71 -7.56 -3.12 -7.88
CA ALA A 71 -7.01 -3.24 -9.23
C ALA A 71 -6.26 -1.97 -9.67
N TYR A 72 -6.80 -0.79 -9.33
CA TYR A 72 -6.17 0.49 -9.59
C TYR A 72 -4.84 0.63 -8.83
N LEU A 73 -4.73 0.17 -7.58
CA LEU A 73 -3.47 0.23 -6.86
C LEU A 73 -2.40 -0.72 -7.45
N GLU A 74 -2.82 -1.81 -8.10
CA GLU A 74 -1.93 -2.85 -8.61
C GLU A 74 -1.49 -2.68 -10.06
N GLU A 75 -2.29 -2.02 -10.91
CA GLU A 75 -1.99 -1.82 -12.32
C GLU A 75 -0.56 -1.31 -12.63
N PRO A 76 0.04 -0.35 -11.89
CA PRO A 76 1.40 0.12 -12.17
C PRO A 76 2.51 -0.84 -11.68
N TYR A 77 2.17 -1.96 -11.04
CA TYR A 77 3.15 -2.91 -10.52
C TYR A 77 3.98 -3.53 -11.64
N VAL A 78 5.31 -3.56 -11.44
CA VAL A 78 6.26 -4.22 -12.34
C VAL A 78 7.03 -5.27 -11.55
N ALA A 79 7.08 -6.50 -12.08
CA ALA A 79 7.81 -7.60 -11.46
C ALA A 79 9.29 -7.24 -11.27
N ARG A 80 9.81 -7.49 -10.07
CA ARG A 80 11.21 -7.23 -9.72
C ARG A 80 12.06 -8.45 -10.03
N ALA A 81 13.26 -8.22 -10.57
CA ALA A 81 14.23 -9.29 -10.73
C ALA A 81 14.72 -9.77 -9.35
N VAL A 82 15.06 -11.06 -9.24
CA VAL A 82 15.70 -11.60 -8.04
C VAL A 82 17.06 -10.93 -7.87
N ILE A 83 17.30 -10.35 -6.68
CA ILE A 83 18.58 -9.75 -6.30
C ILE A 83 19.12 -10.57 -5.13
N GLY A 84 20.15 -11.39 -5.37
CA GLY A 84 20.71 -12.32 -4.38
C GLY A 84 20.80 -13.75 -4.90
N TYR A 85 21.17 -14.68 -4.03
CA TYR A 85 21.26 -16.13 -4.28
C TYR A 85 20.14 -16.86 -3.54
#